data_AF-A0A969XTD0-F1
#
_entry.id   AF-A0A969XTD0-F1
#
_cell.length_a   1.000
_cell.length_b   1.000
_cell.length_c   1.000
_cell.angle_alpha   90.00
_cell.angle_beta   90.00
_cell.angle_gamma   90.00
#
_symmetry.space_group_name_H-M   'P 1'
#
loop_
_entity.id
_entity.type
_entity.pdbx_description
1 polymer ?
#
loop_
_entity_poly.entity_id
_entity_poly.type
_entity_poly.pdbx_seq_one_letter_code
_entity_poly.pdbx_strand_id
1 'polypeptide(L)'
;MGAFRRHSGVVLASAALCAVLGFAAVARADEAPAATVVDARPADPPLTGEQAKAWCIEQIAAGVTNPQVEAHLAELLATATAAEEVFELQRLAALAALCGGRFAEAHDRLAALLQTTEAAGRPEIEALLALLGDYPDGQYVVTAEHLAAGALLGEAEPVPPGTASLADPTVLRFALRDLAAGAVDKGLALMARAGETKPDLPDRAETLYALAAQRFGWADGLVEGLGAGYRREAVAARISLIHDRIEQAARQFDTELKAIGRIDLPVDIYRGHLQSMQICLLGVDRDLQTILGLAAVDPDHFDPQIRCAHEDLQRIGRMRTTLEQELHEAQ
;
A
#
# COMPACT_ATOMS: atom_id res chain seq x y z
N MET A 1 -10.10 34.60 10.23
CA MET A 1 -11.22 33.64 10.30
C MET A 1 -11.74 33.43 8.90
N GLY A 2 -11.38 32.32 8.26
CA GLY A 2 -11.78 32.06 6.87
C GLY A 2 -11.44 30.63 6.47
N ALA A 3 -12.48 29.92 6.05
CA ALA A 3 -12.48 28.76 5.15
C ALA A 3 -11.68 27.49 5.54
N PHE A 4 -12.22 26.72 6.49
CA PHE A 4 -12.12 25.25 6.47
C PHE A 4 -13.39 24.70 5.82
N ARG A 5 -13.35 24.38 4.52
CA ARG A 5 -14.32 23.50 3.84
C ARG A 5 -13.87 23.26 2.41
N ARG A 6 -13.50 22.01 2.12
CA ARG A 6 -13.59 21.25 0.85
C ARG A 6 -12.38 20.32 0.72
N HIS A 7 -12.41 19.16 1.37
CA HIS A 7 -11.66 17.93 0.97
C HIS A 7 -12.27 16.68 1.63
N SER A 8 -13.59 16.62 1.80
CA SER A 8 -14.27 15.49 2.47
C SER A 8 -15.12 14.63 1.53
N GLY A 9 -15.01 14.80 0.21
CA GLY A 9 -15.84 14.07 -0.77
C GLY A 9 -15.21 12.80 -1.36
N VAL A 10 -13.88 12.70 -1.37
CA VAL A 10 -13.17 11.60 -2.07
C VAL A 10 -12.92 10.39 -1.17
N VAL A 11 -12.81 10.59 0.14
CA VAL A 11 -12.60 9.51 1.12
C VAL A 11 -13.86 8.64 1.32
N LEU A 12 -15.05 9.18 1.03
CA LEU A 12 -16.32 8.45 1.16
C LEU A 12 -16.55 7.42 0.04
N ALA A 13 -15.95 7.59 -1.14
CA ALA A 13 -16.13 6.66 -2.25
C ALA A 13 -15.23 5.41 -2.17
N SER A 14 -14.01 5.54 -1.61
CA SER A 14 -13.14 4.37 -1.33
C SER A 14 -13.61 3.59 -0.09
N ALA A 15 -14.11 4.29 0.93
CA ALA A 15 -14.69 3.63 2.10
C ALA A 15 -15.99 2.89 1.78
N ALA A 16 -16.79 3.35 0.80
CA ALA A 16 -18.00 2.66 0.38
C ALA A 16 -17.71 1.32 -0.34
N LEU A 17 -16.60 1.21 -1.07
CA LEU A 17 -16.23 -0.06 -1.71
C LEU A 17 -15.72 -1.10 -0.70
N CYS A 18 -15.04 -0.65 0.36
CA CYS A 18 -14.61 -1.51 1.47
C CYS A 18 -15.75 -1.81 2.47
N ALA A 19 -16.69 -0.88 2.66
CA ALA A 19 -17.83 -1.05 3.57
C ALA A 19 -18.96 -1.91 2.98
N VAL A 20 -19.13 -1.98 1.66
CA VAL A 20 -20.10 -2.88 1.01
C VAL A 20 -19.63 -4.34 1.03
N LEU A 21 -18.32 -4.57 1.23
CA LEU A 21 -17.75 -5.90 1.49
C LEU A 21 -17.85 -6.32 2.97
N GLY A 22 -18.29 -5.43 3.87
CA GLY A 22 -18.54 -5.70 5.28
C GLY A 22 -20.03 -5.65 5.63
N PHE A 23 -20.68 -6.82 5.60
CA PHE A 23 -22.01 -7.13 6.14
C PHE A 23 -23.24 -6.40 5.55
N ALA A 24 -23.99 -7.11 4.69
CA ALA A 24 -25.46 -7.05 4.67
C ALA A 24 -26.10 -8.38 4.21
N ALA A 25 -26.71 -9.05 5.18
CA ALA A 25 -27.83 -10.01 5.14
C ALA A 25 -27.92 -11.10 4.06
N VAL A 26 -27.78 -12.33 4.55
CA VAL A 26 -28.24 -13.62 4.03
C VAL A 26 -29.69 -13.58 3.51
N ALA A 27 -29.90 -14.08 2.30
CA ALA A 27 -31.14 -14.74 1.89
C ALA A 27 -30.78 -16.09 1.24
N ARG A 28 -31.22 -17.18 1.87
CA ARG A 28 -31.04 -18.56 1.38
C ARG A 28 -31.73 -18.75 0.03
N ALA A 29 -31.04 -19.41 -0.89
CA ALA A 29 -31.66 -20.26 -1.90
C ALA A 29 -30.78 -21.49 -2.07
N ASP A 30 -31.32 -22.65 -1.69
CA ASP A 30 -30.84 -23.95 -2.13
C ASP A 30 -30.86 -24.01 -3.66
N GLU A 31 -29.98 -24.86 -4.21
CA GLU A 31 -29.80 -25.22 -5.63
C GLU A 31 -28.75 -24.40 -6.39
N ALA A 32 -27.74 -25.12 -6.89
CA ALA A 32 -26.63 -24.63 -7.69
C ALA A 32 -27.09 -23.81 -8.93
N PRO A 33 -26.44 -22.69 -9.31
CA PRO A 33 -26.80 -22.04 -10.55
C PRO A 33 -25.73 -22.20 -11.65
N ALA A 34 -26.19 -22.74 -12.78
CA ALA A 34 -25.82 -22.21 -14.08
C ALA A 34 -26.19 -20.72 -14.14
N ALA A 35 -25.40 -19.90 -14.86
CA ALA A 35 -25.59 -18.46 -15.04
C ALA A 35 -27.06 -18.01 -14.99
N THR A 36 -27.49 -17.50 -13.83
CA THR A 36 -28.84 -16.98 -13.64
C THR A 36 -28.92 -15.59 -14.27
N VAL A 37 -29.53 -15.51 -15.46
CA VAL A 37 -30.05 -14.26 -16.00
C VAL A 37 -31.23 -13.85 -15.12
N VAL A 38 -30.97 -12.99 -14.13
CA VAL A 38 -32.04 -12.39 -13.34
C VAL A 38 -32.77 -11.36 -14.20
N ASP A 39 -34.09 -11.53 -14.22
CA ASP A 39 -35.05 -10.79 -15.03
C ASP A 39 -35.00 -9.27 -14.79
N ALA A 40 -35.40 -8.53 -15.82
CA ALA A 40 -35.31 -7.08 -15.89
C ALA A 40 -35.95 -6.35 -14.70
N ARG A 41 -35.28 -5.29 -14.24
CA ARG A 41 -35.73 -4.37 -13.19
C ARG A 41 -37.20 -3.93 -13.41
N PRO A 42 -38.04 -3.83 -12.36
CA PRO A 42 -39.31 -3.12 -12.45
C PRO A 42 -39.06 -1.64 -12.78
N ALA A 43 -39.96 -1.04 -13.56
CA ALA A 43 -39.83 0.33 -14.08
C ALA A 43 -39.70 1.40 -12.98
N ASP A 44 -38.47 1.69 -12.57
CA ASP A 44 -38.09 2.84 -11.74
C ASP A 44 -37.73 4.05 -12.63
N PRO A 45 -37.82 5.30 -12.11
CA PRO A 45 -37.36 6.49 -12.82
C PRO A 45 -35.89 6.38 -13.26
N PRO A 46 -35.47 7.08 -14.34
CA PRO A 46 -34.09 7.02 -14.82
C PRO A 46 -33.14 7.43 -13.70
N LEU A 47 -32.20 6.55 -13.37
CA LEU A 47 -31.16 6.82 -12.37
C LEU A 47 -30.37 8.07 -12.79
N THR A 48 -30.11 8.99 -11.85
CA THR A 48 -29.14 10.07 -12.09
C THR A 48 -27.72 9.50 -12.17
N GLY A 49 -26.74 10.24 -12.71
CA GLY A 49 -25.38 9.72 -12.95
C GLY A 49 -24.72 9.07 -11.72
N GLU A 50 -24.86 9.67 -10.54
CA GLU A 50 -24.33 9.12 -9.28
C GLU A 50 -25.09 7.87 -8.82
N GLN A 51 -26.42 7.85 -8.99
CA GLN A 51 -27.26 6.69 -8.67
C GLN A 51 -27.00 5.51 -9.63
N ALA A 52 -26.77 5.80 -10.91
CA ALA A 52 -26.41 4.82 -11.93
C ALA A 52 -25.05 4.18 -11.62
N LYS A 53 -24.06 4.99 -11.21
CA LYS A 53 -22.75 4.49 -10.79
C LYS A 53 -22.86 3.60 -9.55
N ALA A 54 -23.58 4.03 -8.52
CA ALA A 54 -23.80 3.24 -7.30
C ALA A 54 -24.50 1.90 -7.59
N TRP A 55 -25.54 1.93 -8.43
CA TRP A 55 -26.23 0.72 -8.87
C TRP A 55 -25.30 -0.23 -9.64
N CYS A 56 -24.46 0.28 -10.56
CA CYS A 56 -23.48 -0.55 -11.28
C CYS A 56 -22.50 -1.22 -10.31
N ILE A 57 -22.02 -0.49 -9.29
CA ILE A 57 -21.13 -1.04 -8.26
C ILE A 57 -21.81 -2.21 -7.53
N GLU A 58 -23.05 -2.04 -7.09
CA GLU A 58 -23.81 -3.09 -6.40
C GLU A 58 -24.01 -4.33 -7.27
N GLN A 59 -24.35 -4.16 -8.55
CA GLN A 59 -24.54 -5.29 -9.47
C GLN A 59 -23.24 -6.05 -9.72
N ILE A 60 -22.13 -5.34 -9.96
CA ILE A 60 -20.81 -5.96 -10.16
C ILE A 60 -20.37 -6.71 -8.91
N ALA A 61 -20.56 -6.12 -7.72
CA ALA A 61 -20.22 -6.77 -6.44
C ALA A 61 -21.03 -8.06 -6.21
N ALA A 62 -22.28 -8.10 -6.68
CA ALA A 62 -23.12 -9.28 -6.65
C ALA A 62 -22.78 -10.31 -7.74
N GLY A 63 -21.85 -10.03 -8.64
CA GLY A 63 -21.53 -10.88 -9.80
C GLY A 63 -22.61 -10.86 -10.87
N VAL A 64 -23.59 -9.97 -10.74
CA VAL A 64 -24.68 -9.81 -11.69
C VAL A 64 -24.21 -8.85 -12.77
N THR A 65 -23.77 -9.43 -13.89
CA THR A 65 -23.43 -8.66 -15.09
C THR A 65 -24.51 -8.88 -16.12
N ASN A 66 -25.33 -7.85 -16.32
CA ASN A 66 -26.35 -7.84 -17.36
C ASN A 66 -26.04 -6.73 -18.40
N PRO A 67 -26.64 -6.78 -19.59
CA PRO A 67 -26.46 -5.75 -20.61
C PRO A 67 -26.82 -4.33 -20.15
N GLN A 68 -27.61 -4.18 -19.07
CA GLN A 68 -27.98 -2.87 -18.52
C GLN A 68 -26.84 -2.24 -17.74
N VAL A 69 -26.04 -3.01 -16.98
CA VAL A 69 -24.81 -2.53 -16.33
C VAL A 69 -23.84 -1.97 -17.37
N GLU A 70 -23.65 -2.68 -18.48
CA GLU A 70 -22.76 -2.24 -19.57
C GLU A 70 -23.29 -0.97 -20.25
N ALA A 71 -24.59 -0.90 -20.53
CA ALA A 71 -25.21 0.28 -21.13
C ALA A 71 -25.06 1.52 -20.23
N HIS A 72 -25.31 1.37 -18.92
CA HIS A 72 -25.16 2.47 -17.96
C HIS A 72 -23.70 2.89 -17.80
N LEU A 73 -22.74 1.96 -17.75
CA LEU A 73 -21.31 2.32 -17.70
C LEU A 73 -20.86 3.05 -18.96
N ALA A 74 -21.35 2.63 -20.14
CA ALA A 74 -21.04 3.31 -21.41
C ALA A 74 -21.61 4.74 -21.46
N GLU A 75 -22.84 4.94 -20.97
CA GLU A 75 -23.47 6.28 -20.88
C GLU A 75 -22.72 7.19 -19.90
N LEU A 76 -22.33 6.67 -18.74
CA LEU A 76 -21.52 7.39 -17.76
C LEU A 76 -20.15 7.77 -18.34
N LEU A 77 -19.49 6.84 -19.03
CA LEU A 77 -18.20 7.11 -19.69
C LEU A 77 -18.30 8.17 -20.79
N ALA A 78 -19.41 8.21 -21.53
CA ALA A 78 -19.62 9.19 -22.59
C ALA A 78 -19.82 10.62 -22.06
N THR A 79 -20.24 10.75 -20.79
CA THR A 79 -20.55 12.04 -20.16
C THR A 79 -19.49 12.49 -19.14
N ALA A 80 -18.64 11.57 -18.67
CA ALA A 80 -17.54 11.85 -17.76
C ALA A 80 -16.48 12.77 -18.39
N THR A 81 -16.05 13.79 -17.64
CA THR A 81 -15.06 14.78 -18.10
C THR A 81 -13.83 14.86 -17.22
N ALA A 82 -13.92 14.41 -15.96
CA ALA A 82 -12.79 14.36 -15.04
C ALA A 82 -11.98 13.09 -15.24
N ALA A 83 -10.64 13.20 -15.28
CA ALA A 83 -9.73 12.06 -15.49
C ALA A 83 -9.92 10.97 -14.42
N GLU A 84 -10.06 11.36 -13.16
CA GLU A 84 -10.33 10.45 -12.03
C GLU A 84 -11.66 9.69 -12.22
N GLU A 85 -12.71 10.38 -12.67
CA GLU A 85 -14.02 9.78 -12.90
C GLU A 85 -13.98 8.79 -14.08
N VAL A 86 -13.31 9.17 -15.17
CA VAL A 86 -13.09 8.29 -16.32
C VAL A 86 -12.31 7.05 -15.91
N PHE A 87 -11.25 7.20 -15.11
CA PHE A 87 -10.46 6.08 -14.60
C PHE A 87 -11.32 5.12 -13.79
N GLU A 88 -12.10 5.62 -12.83
CA GLU A 88 -12.98 4.79 -12.01
C GLU A 88 -14.04 4.05 -12.84
N LEU A 89 -14.66 4.72 -13.81
CA LEU A 89 -15.65 4.10 -14.68
C LEU A 89 -15.04 3.04 -15.61
N GLN A 90 -13.83 3.26 -16.11
CA GLN A 90 -13.09 2.26 -16.88
C GLN A 90 -12.72 1.04 -16.00
N ARG A 91 -12.34 1.28 -14.74
CA ARG A 91 -12.11 0.20 -13.75
C ARG A 91 -13.37 -0.63 -13.54
N LEU A 92 -14.53 0.02 -13.32
CA LEU A 92 -15.81 -0.68 -13.19
C LEU A 92 -16.17 -1.48 -14.44
N ALA A 93 -15.91 -0.94 -15.64
CA ALA A 93 -16.16 -1.67 -16.87
C ALA A 93 -15.25 -2.90 -17.05
N ALA A 94 -14.00 -2.83 -16.58
CA ALA A 94 -13.11 -3.99 -16.56
C ALA A 94 -13.60 -5.08 -15.58
N LEU A 95 -14.04 -4.68 -14.38
CA LEU A 95 -14.63 -5.60 -13.40
C LEU A 95 -15.94 -6.22 -13.88
N ALA A 96 -16.77 -5.46 -14.58
CA ALA A 96 -17.98 -5.98 -15.23
C ALA A 96 -17.64 -7.01 -16.32
N ALA A 97 -16.60 -6.78 -17.13
CA ALA A 97 -16.14 -7.78 -18.09
C ALA A 97 -15.64 -9.06 -17.41
N LEU A 98 -14.91 -8.92 -16.28
CA LEU A 98 -14.42 -10.04 -15.47
C LEU A 98 -15.57 -10.89 -14.91
N CYS A 99 -16.52 -10.24 -14.23
CA CYS A 99 -17.70 -10.91 -13.65
C CYS A 99 -18.65 -11.46 -14.73
N GLY A 100 -18.58 -10.92 -15.95
CA GLY A 100 -19.28 -11.44 -17.14
C GLY A 100 -18.57 -12.60 -17.84
N GLY A 101 -17.45 -13.10 -17.30
CA GLY A 101 -16.68 -14.20 -17.88
C GLY A 101 -15.91 -13.84 -19.15
N ARG A 102 -15.78 -12.54 -19.47
CA ARG A 102 -15.04 -12.04 -20.64
C ARG A 102 -13.61 -11.70 -20.25
N PHE A 103 -12.85 -12.73 -19.90
CA PHE A 103 -11.52 -12.62 -19.28
C PHE A 103 -10.49 -11.88 -20.15
N ALA A 104 -10.46 -12.15 -21.46
CA ALA A 104 -9.56 -11.45 -22.38
C ALA A 104 -9.86 -9.94 -22.46
N GLU A 105 -11.15 -9.57 -22.50
CA GLU A 105 -11.57 -8.17 -22.51
C GLU A 105 -11.24 -7.48 -21.17
N ALA A 106 -11.48 -8.17 -20.05
CA ALA A 106 -11.13 -7.68 -18.73
C ALA A 106 -9.62 -7.42 -18.61
N HIS A 107 -8.80 -8.37 -19.08
CA HIS A 107 -7.34 -8.24 -19.11
C HIS A 107 -6.90 -7.00 -19.91
N ASP A 108 -7.39 -6.83 -21.15
CA ASP A 108 -7.00 -5.71 -22.00
C ASP A 108 -7.39 -4.35 -21.40
N ARG A 109 -8.59 -4.26 -20.80
CA ARG A 109 -9.05 -3.05 -20.10
C ARG A 109 -8.20 -2.73 -18.87
N LEU A 110 -7.86 -3.74 -18.05
CA LEU A 110 -6.99 -3.58 -16.89
C LEU A 110 -5.57 -3.16 -17.30
N ALA A 111 -5.03 -3.75 -18.37
CA ALA A 111 -3.71 -3.40 -18.89
C ALA A 111 -3.66 -1.95 -19.39
N ALA A 112 -4.74 -1.47 -20.02
CA ALA A 112 -4.87 -0.08 -20.43
C ALA A 112 -4.93 0.87 -19.22
N LEU A 113 -5.61 0.50 -18.14
CA LEU A 113 -5.67 1.30 -16.90
C LEU A 113 -4.28 1.51 -16.27
N LEU A 114 -3.39 0.50 -16.30
CA LEU A 114 -2.02 0.65 -15.78
C LEU A 114 -1.14 1.62 -16.57
N GLN A 115 -1.52 1.99 -17.79
CA GLN A 115 -0.80 3.00 -18.58
C GLN A 115 -1.18 4.44 -18.19
N THR A 116 -2.20 4.61 -17.35
CA THR A 116 -2.62 5.92 -16.86
C THR A 116 -1.76 6.37 -15.67
N THR A 117 -1.75 7.68 -15.39
CA THR A 117 -0.97 8.25 -14.26
C THR A 117 -1.66 8.09 -12.90
N GLU A 118 -2.88 7.55 -12.87
CA GLU A 118 -3.66 7.40 -11.63
C GLU A 118 -3.09 6.29 -10.75
N ALA A 119 -2.96 6.59 -9.46
CA ALA A 119 -2.39 5.66 -8.47
C ALA A 119 -3.46 4.85 -7.72
N ALA A 120 -4.71 5.31 -7.71
CA ALA A 120 -5.79 4.68 -6.96
C ALA A 120 -6.11 3.27 -7.51
N GLY A 121 -6.27 2.28 -6.62
CA GLY A 121 -6.61 0.90 -6.99
C GLY A 121 -5.51 0.14 -7.76
N ARG A 122 -4.31 0.71 -7.91
CA ARG A 122 -3.23 0.08 -8.68
C ARG A 122 -2.81 -1.32 -8.18
N PRO A 123 -2.68 -1.60 -6.86
CA PRO A 123 -2.39 -2.95 -6.38
C PRO A 123 -3.43 -3.98 -6.81
N GLU A 124 -4.71 -3.61 -6.76
CA GLU A 124 -5.83 -4.45 -7.19
C GLU A 124 -5.75 -4.74 -8.69
N ILE A 125 -5.53 -3.72 -9.52
CA ILE A 125 -5.39 -3.89 -10.98
C ILE A 125 -4.18 -4.78 -11.33
N GLU A 126 -3.03 -4.57 -10.67
CA GLU A 126 -1.84 -5.40 -10.86
C GLU A 126 -2.09 -6.86 -10.43
N ALA A 127 -2.83 -7.08 -9.35
CA ALA A 127 -3.21 -8.42 -8.90
C ALA A 127 -4.19 -9.11 -9.87
N LEU A 128 -5.20 -8.40 -10.35
CA LEU A 128 -6.15 -8.92 -11.33
C LEU A 128 -5.46 -9.30 -12.64
N LEU A 129 -4.52 -8.48 -13.12
CA LEU A 129 -3.71 -8.81 -14.29
C LEU A 129 -2.81 -10.01 -14.05
N ALA A 130 -2.21 -10.14 -12.88
CA ALA A 130 -1.43 -11.33 -12.52
C ALA A 130 -2.31 -12.58 -12.53
N LEU A 131 -3.50 -12.54 -11.93
CA LEU A 131 -4.46 -13.65 -11.94
C LEU A 131 -4.87 -14.02 -13.36
N LEU A 132 -5.24 -13.05 -14.20
CA LEU A 132 -5.64 -13.32 -15.59
C LEU A 132 -4.46 -13.76 -16.47
N GLY A 133 -3.22 -13.42 -16.11
CA GLY A 133 -2.02 -13.95 -16.74
C GLY A 133 -1.78 -15.42 -16.42
N ASP A 134 -1.96 -15.81 -15.15
CA ASP A 134 -1.81 -17.20 -14.69
C ASP A 134 -3.02 -18.08 -15.07
N TYR A 135 -4.21 -17.50 -15.14
CA TYR A 135 -5.50 -18.15 -15.43
C TYR A 135 -6.26 -17.40 -16.55
N PRO A 136 -5.79 -17.49 -17.82
CA PRO A 136 -6.35 -16.71 -18.93
C PRO A 136 -7.79 -17.08 -19.31
N ASP A 137 -8.22 -18.31 -18.99
CA ASP A 137 -9.59 -18.78 -19.14
C ASP A 137 -10.47 -18.52 -17.91
N GLY A 138 -9.92 -17.85 -16.90
CA GLY A 138 -10.56 -17.53 -15.64
C GLY A 138 -10.80 -18.73 -14.72
N GLN A 139 -10.20 -19.90 -14.99
CA GLN A 139 -10.36 -21.08 -14.14
C GLN A 139 -9.31 -21.09 -13.02
N TYR A 140 -9.66 -20.49 -11.87
CA TYR A 140 -8.82 -20.47 -10.69
C TYR A 140 -8.82 -21.81 -9.95
N VAL A 141 -7.65 -22.26 -9.49
CA VAL A 141 -7.53 -23.51 -8.71
C VAL A 141 -7.56 -23.19 -7.22
N VAL A 142 -8.70 -23.48 -6.58
CA VAL A 142 -8.87 -23.33 -5.14
C VAL A 142 -8.18 -24.49 -4.44
N THR A 143 -7.17 -24.18 -3.62
CA THR A 143 -6.48 -25.17 -2.78
C THR A 143 -7.15 -25.27 -1.40
N ALA A 144 -7.08 -26.45 -0.78
CA ALA A 144 -7.89 -26.81 0.39
C ALA A 144 -7.64 -26.00 1.68
N GLU A 145 -6.61 -25.14 1.76
CA GLU A 145 -6.20 -24.47 3.01
C GLU A 145 -7.16 -23.35 3.46
N HIS A 146 -7.93 -22.74 2.55
CA HIS A 146 -8.73 -21.54 2.85
C HIS A 146 -10.10 -21.83 3.49
N LEU A 147 -10.52 -23.10 3.54
CA LEU A 147 -11.77 -23.59 4.12
C LEU A 147 -11.97 -23.24 5.60
N ALA A 148 -10.89 -22.99 6.35
CA ALA A 148 -10.95 -22.78 7.80
C ALA A 148 -11.10 -21.30 8.21
N ALA A 149 -10.57 -20.35 7.44
CA ALA A 149 -10.47 -18.96 7.87
C ALA A 149 -11.77 -18.15 7.69
N GLY A 150 -12.50 -18.36 6.57
CA GLY A 150 -13.80 -17.71 6.33
C GLY A 150 -14.91 -18.22 7.24
N ALA A 151 -14.90 -19.53 7.53
CA ALA A 151 -15.85 -20.17 8.45
C ALA A 151 -15.71 -19.67 9.90
N LEU A 152 -14.51 -19.25 10.33
CA LEU A 152 -14.25 -18.71 11.66
C LEU A 152 -14.76 -17.27 11.85
N LEU A 153 -14.93 -16.51 10.76
CA LEU A 153 -15.40 -15.12 10.77
C LEU A 153 -16.90 -14.99 10.43
N GLY A 154 -17.57 -16.10 10.14
CA GLY A 154 -19.00 -16.10 9.76
C GLY A 154 -19.26 -15.59 8.34
N GLU A 155 -18.24 -15.57 7.49
CA GLU A 155 -18.29 -14.98 6.14
C GLU A 155 -18.27 -16.05 5.05
N ALA A 156 -19.38 -16.12 4.31
CA ALA A 156 -19.62 -16.92 3.10
C ALA A 156 -19.52 -18.46 3.24
N GLU A 157 -20.26 -19.16 2.36
CA GLU A 157 -20.08 -20.60 2.24
C GLU A 157 -18.66 -20.92 1.74
N PRO A 158 -18.00 -21.93 2.33
CA PRO A 158 -16.68 -22.35 1.88
C PRO A 158 -16.73 -22.79 0.41
N VAL A 159 -15.85 -22.22 -0.42
CA VAL A 159 -15.67 -22.70 -1.80
C VAL A 159 -14.92 -24.04 -1.74
N PRO A 160 -15.49 -25.12 -2.28
CA PRO A 160 -14.85 -26.43 -2.26
C PRO A 160 -13.53 -26.41 -3.06
N PRO A 161 -12.55 -27.24 -2.69
CA PRO A 161 -11.30 -27.34 -3.45
C PRO A 161 -11.59 -27.84 -4.86
N GLY A 162 -10.90 -27.26 -5.85
CA GLY A 162 -11.10 -27.55 -7.27
C GLY A 162 -11.00 -26.31 -8.15
N THR A 163 -11.31 -26.48 -9.43
CA THR A 163 -11.37 -25.38 -10.39
C THR A 163 -12.66 -24.60 -10.21
N ALA A 164 -12.56 -23.28 -10.06
CA ALA A 164 -13.68 -22.37 -9.93
C ALA A 164 -13.47 -21.11 -10.80
N SER A 165 -14.55 -20.50 -11.25
CA SER A 165 -14.48 -19.36 -12.15
C SER A 165 -14.17 -18.06 -11.40
N LEU A 166 -13.19 -17.28 -11.88
CA LEU A 166 -12.91 -15.91 -11.43
C LEU A 166 -14.06 -14.92 -11.73
N ALA A 167 -15.04 -15.33 -12.54
CA ALA A 167 -16.27 -14.55 -12.73
C ALA A 167 -17.19 -14.56 -11.49
N ASP A 168 -17.05 -15.56 -10.62
CA ASP A 168 -17.74 -15.58 -9.33
C ASP A 168 -17.03 -14.62 -8.35
N PRO A 169 -17.71 -13.57 -7.84
CA PRO A 169 -17.11 -12.62 -6.90
C PRO A 169 -16.55 -13.28 -5.64
N THR A 170 -17.14 -14.39 -5.20
CA THR A 170 -16.63 -15.13 -4.03
C THR A 170 -15.29 -15.76 -4.34
N VAL A 171 -15.17 -16.43 -5.48
CA VAL A 171 -13.90 -17.03 -5.95
C VAL A 171 -12.85 -15.94 -6.19
N LEU A 172 -13.24 -14.80 -6.79
CA LEU A 172 -12.33 -13.68 -7.03
C LEU A 172 -11.75 -13.12 -5.73
N ARG A 173 -12.59 -12.92 -4.69
CA ARG A 173 -12.11 -12.49 -3.36
C ARG A 173 -11.14 -13.49 -2.75
N PHE A 174 -11.40 -14.79 -2.91
CA PHE A 174 -10.46 -15.82 -2.47
C PHE A 174 -9.13 -15.72 -3.21
N ALA A 175 -9.15 -15.63 -4.54
CA ALA A 175 -7.93 -15.51 -5.34
C ALA A 175 -7.09 -14.27 -4.96
N LEU A 176 -7.73 -13.13 -4.71
CA LEU A 176 -7.04 -11.92 -4.23
C LEU A 176 -6.45 -12.09 -2.83
N ARG A 177 -7.15 -12.80 -1.93
CA ARG A 177 -6.65 -13.11 -0.59
C ARG A 177 -5.46 -14.06 -0.63
N ASP A 178 -5.49 -15.08 -1.48
CA ASP A 178 -4.38 -16.03 -1.67
C ASP A 178 -3.13 -15.30 -2.17
N LEU A 179 -3.30 -14.38 -3.14
CA LEU A 179 -2.24 -13.51 -3.60
C LEU A 179 -1.68 -12.61 -2.50
N ALA A 180 -2.56 -11.99 -1.70
CA ALA A 180 -2.17 -11.15 -0.59
C ALA A 180 -1.39 -11.94 0.47
N ALA A 181 -1.84 -13.15 0.81
CA ALA A 181 -1.13 -14.07 1.71
C ALA A 181 0.25 -14.46 1.17
N GLY A 182 0.33 -14.83 -0.12
CA GLY A 182 1.62 -15.12 -0.76
C GLY A 182 2.57 -13.92 -0.81
N ALA A 183 2.06 -12.68 -0.86
CA ALA A 183 2.87 -11.47 -0.72
C ALA A 183 3.36 -11.26 0.71
N VAL A 184 2.54 -11.55 1.72
CA VAL A 184 2.96 -11.56 3.14
C VAL A 184 4.08 -12.58 3.35
N ASP A 185 3.94 -13.81 2.87
CA ASP A 185 4.97 -14.85 3.00
C ASP A 185 6.30 -14.44 2.35
N LYS A 186 6.25 -13.87 1.14
CA LYS A 186 7.42 -13.30 0.47
C LYS A 186 8.04 -12.16 1.29
N GLY A 187 7.21 -11.30 1.90
CA GLY A 187 7.66 -10.22 2.79
C GLY A 187 8.36 -10.75 4.04
N LEU A 188 7.79 -11.77 4.70
CA LEU A 188 8.37 -12.42 5.87
C LEU A 188 9.71 -13.10 5.53
N ALA A 189 9.80 -13.77 4.39
CA ALA A 189 11.05 -14.35 3.92
C ALA A 189 12.14 -13.28 3.67
N LEU A 190 11.76 -12.11 3.14
CA LEU A 190 12.68 -10.98 2.99
C LEU A 190 13.14 -10.43 4.34
N MET A 191 12.24 -10.32 5.33
CA MET A 191 12.60 -9.88 6.69
C MET A 191 13.56 -10.87 7.37
N ALA A 192 13.30 -12.17 7.28
CA ALA A 192 14.19 -13.20 7.82
C ALA A 192 15.59 -13.08 7.21
N ARG A 193 15.68 -12.97 5.88
CA ARG A 193 16.94 -12.78 5.17
C ARG A 193 17.64 -11.47 5.54
N ALA A 194 16.88 -10.40 5.78
CA ALA A 194 17.42 -9.13 6.24
C ALA A 194 18.05 -9.25 7.64
N GLY A 195 17.39 -9.99 8.55
CA GLY A 195 17.92 -10.29 9.88
C GLY A 195 19.25 -11.05 9.83
N GLU A 196 19.37 -12.05 8.96
CA GLU A 196 20.61 -12.79 8.73
C GLU A 196 21.71 -11.93 8.12
N THR A 197 21.35 -11.01 7.22
CA THR A 197 22.29 -10.16 6.47
C THR A 197 22.78 -8.95 7.29
N LYS A 198 21.98 -8.50 8.27
CA LYS A 198 22.22 -7.27 9.05
C LYS A 198 23.63 -7.16 9.66
N PRO A 199 24.22 -8.19 10.29
CA PRO A 199 25.52 -8.06 10.97
C PRO A 199 26.67 -7.73 10.01
N ASP A 200 26.63 -8.28 8.79
CA ASP A 200 27.74 -8.16 7.84
C ASP A 200 27.51 -7.03 6.82
N LEU A 201 26.25 -6.80 6.42
CA LEU A 201 25.88 -5.90 5.33
C LEU A 201 24.60 -5.12 5.68
N PRO A 202 24.67 -4.10 6.57
CA PRO A 202 23.51 -3.35 7.05
C PRO A 202 22.74 -2.62 5.93
N ASP A 203 23.43 -2.07 4.93
CA ASP A 203 22.78 -1.39 3.78
C ASP A 203 21.95 -2.36 2.93
N ARG A 204 22.45 -3.60 2.79
CA ARG A 204 21.71 -4.67 2.10
C ARG A 204 20.51 -5.10 2.91
N ALA A 205 20.64 -5.21 4.23
CA ALA A 205 19.52 -5.51 5.12
C ALA A 205 18.44 -4.42 5.07
N GLU A 206 18.83 -3.14 5.06
CA GLU A 206 17.88 -2.02 4.92
C GLU A 206 17.08 -2.13 3.61
N THR A 207 17.75 -2.43 2.50
CA THR A 207 17.11 -2.65 1.20
C THR A 207 16.10 -3.80 1.24
N LEU A 208 16.46 -4.92 1.89
CA LEU A 208 15.56 -6.07 2.04
C LEU A 208 14.33 -5.73 2.88
N TYR A 209 14.49 -5.01 4.00
CA TYR A 209 13.35 -4.54 4.79
C TYR A 209 12.46 -3.56 4.00
N ALA A 210 13.05 -2.70 3.15
CA ALA A 210 12.28 -1.80 2.29
C ALA A 210 11.44 -2.59 1.26
N LEU A 211 12.02 -3.63 0.64
CA LEU A 211 11.29 -4.53 -0.25
C LEU A 211 10.20 -5.31 0.49
N ALA A 212 10.45 -5.76 1.72
CA ALA A 212 9.44 -6.41 2.55
C ALA A 212 8.25 -5.46 2.83
N ALA A 213 8.53 -4.23 3.24
CA ALA A 213 7.50 -3.21 3.48
C ALA A 213 6.64 -2.94 2.23
N GLN A 214 7.23 -2.95 1.02
CA GLN A 214 6.48 -2.84 -0.23
C GLN A 214 5.56 -4.04 -0.46
N ARG A 215 6.01 -5.28 -0.15
CA ARG A 215 5.16 -6.48 -0.24
C ARG A 215 3.98 -6.44 0.72
N PHE A 216 4.19 -6.00 1.95
CA PHE A 216 3.12 -5.80 2.93
C PHE A 216 2.20 -4.63 2.54
N GLY A 217 2.73 -3.59 1.89
CA GLY A 217 1.98 -2.52 1.24
C GLY A 217 1.00 -3.07 0.20
N TRP A 218 1.52 -3.89 -0.71
CA TRP A 218 0.73 -4.51 -1.77
C TRP A 218 -0.34 -5.46 -1.21
N ALA A 219 0.00 -6.32 -0.24
CA ALA A 219 -0.96 -7.24 0.38
C ALA A 219 -2.14 -6.51 1.05
N ASP A 220 -1.86 -5.44 1.77
CA ASP A 220 -2.87 -4.60 2.44
C ASP A 220 -3.76 -3.83 1.45
N GLY A 221 -3.20 -3.48 0.28
CA GLY A 221 -3.97 -2.89 -0.82
C GLY A 221 -4.93 -3.88 -1.49
N LEU A 222 -4.80 -5.18 -1.23
CA LEU A 222 -5.73 -6.22 -1.69
C LEU A 222 -6.70 -6.65 -0.61
N VAL A 223 -6.20 -6.82 0.62
CA VAL A 223 -6.98 -7.20 1.79
C VAL A 223 -6.63 -6.26 2.93
N GLU A 224 -7.55 -5.36 3.24
CA GLU A 224 -7.36 -4.34 4.26
C GLU A 224 -6.90 -4.94 5.59
N GLY A 225 -5.82 -4.39 6.14
CA GLY A 225 -5.24 -4.77 7.43
C GLY A 225 -4.34 -5.98 7.39
N LEU A 226 -4.33 -6.80 6.33
CA LEU A 226 -3.56 -8.06 6.29
C LEU A 226 -2.05 -7.80 6.39
N GLY A 227 -1.56 -6.75 5.73
CA GLY A 227 -0.15 -6.39 5.73
C GLY A 227 0.24 -5.32 6.76
N ALA A 228 -0.72 -4.64 7.39
CA ALA A 228 -0.46 -3.44 8.19
C ALA A 228 0.49 -3.69 9.37
N GLY A 229 0.27 -4.77 10.13
CA GLY A 229 1.13 -5.16 11.26
C GLY A 229 2.58 -5.42 10.82
N TYR A 230 2.76 -6.27 9.82
CA TYR A 230 4.09 -6.61 9.31
C TYR A 230 4.81 -5.42 8.66
N ARG A 231 4.07 -4.49 8.05
CA ARG A 231 4.65 -3.25 7.53
C ARG A 231 5.24 -2.41 8.64
N ARG A 232 4.54 -2.26 9.78
CA ARG A 232 5.08 -1.57 10.96
C ARG A 232 6.35 -2.24 11.46
N GLU A 233 6.37 -3.57 11.53
CA GLU A 233 7.57 -4.31 11.96
C GLU A 233 8.76 -4.09 11.01
N ALA A 234 8.54 -4.15 9.69
CA ALA A 234 9.57 -3.86 8.70
C ALA A 234 10.09 -2.42 8.81
N VAL A 235 9.21 -1.44 9.03
CA VAL A 235 9.59 -0.04 9.26
C VAL A 235 10.39 0.11 10.56
N ALA A 236 9.95 -0.52 11.65
CA ALA A 236 10.64 -0.48 12.93
C ALA A 236 12.05 -1.08 12.83
N ALA A 237 12.22 -2.18 12.10
CA ALA A 237 13.53 -2.79 11.85
C ALA A 237 14.48 -1.86 11.08
N ARG A 238 13.94 -1.09 10.11
CA ARG A 238 14.72 -0.06 9.39
C ARG A 238 15.09 1.12 10.29
N ILE A 239 14.17 1.62 11.09
CA ILE A 239 14.45 2.68 12.07
C ILE A 239 15.56 2.23 13.02
N SER A 240 15.53 0.96 13.48
CA SER A 240 16.61 0.41 14.31
C SER A 240 17.97 0.42 13.61
N LEU A 241 18.04 0.06 12.32
CA LEU A 241 19.30 0.14 11.55
C LEU A 241 19.82 1.58 11.46
N ILE A 242 18.92 2.54 11.24
CA ILE A 242 19.28 3.95 11.18
C ILE A 242 19.78 4.46 12.53
N HIS A 243 19.14 4.05 13.64
CA HIS A 243 19.62 4.37 14.98
C HIS A 243 21.04 3.81 15.23
N ASP A 244 21.33 2.58 14.81
CA ASP A 244 22.68 2.00 14.93
C ASP A 244 23.73 2.86 14.18
N ARG A 245 23.38 3.38 12.99
CA ARG A 245 24.24 4.31 12.22
C ARG A 245 24.42 5.66 12.93
N ILE A 246 23.35 6.24 13.48
CA ILE A 246 23.40 7.48 14.25
C ILE A 246 24.32 7.32 15.47
N GLU A 247 24.23 6.19 16.19
CA GLU A 247 25.10 5.92 17.34
C GLU A 247 26.57 5.78 16.92
N GLN A 248 26.85 5.16 15.77
CA GLN A 248 28.21 5.10 15.23
C GLN A 248 28.73 6.49 14.87
N ALA A 249 27.92 7.32 14.21
CA ALA A 249 28.27 8.69 13.87
C ALA A 249 28.51 9.55 15.12
N ALA A 250 27.72 9.36 16.18
CA ALA A 250 27.93 10.02 17.47
C ALA A 250 29.27 9.62 18.12
N ARG A 251 29.62 8.33 18.11
CA ARG A 251 30.92 7.86 18.60
C ARG A 251 32.10 8.41 17.79
N GLN A 252 31.94 8.55 16.48
CA GLN A 252 32.93 9.20 15.63
C GLN A 252 33.06 10.68 15.97
N PHE A 253 31.95 11.40 16.10
CA PHE A 253 31.93 12.80 16.51
C PHE A 253 32.64 13.02 17.85
N ASP A 254 32.37 12.19 18.86
CA ASP A 254 33.03 12.26 20.16
C ASP A 254 34.54 12.00 20.06
N THR A 255 34.96 11.15 19.13
CA THR A 255 36.39 10.86 18.89
C THR A 255 37.08 12.09 18.29
N GLU A 256 36.45 12.76 17.32
CA GLU A 256 36.95 14.00 16.73
C GLU A 256 37.00 15.14 17.76
N LEU A 257 35.94 15.29 18.57
CA LEU A 257 35.89 16.29 19.64
C LEU A 257 37.02 16.11 20.65
N LYS A 258 37.32 14.86 21.04
CA LYS A 258 38.46 14.54 21.92
C LYS A 258 39.81 14.83 21.26
N ALA A 259 39.92 14.65 19.94
CA ALA A 259 41.15 14.95 19.21
C ALA A 259 41.46 16.45 19.21
N ILE A 260 40.42 17.29 19.06
CA ILE A 260 40.52 18.75 19.14
C ILE A 260 40.94 19.24 20.53
N GLY A 261 40.50 18.56 21.60
CA GLY A 261 40.87 18.91 22.98
C GLY A 261 42.34 18.72 23.35
N ARG A 262 43.22 18.32 22.41
CA ARG A 262 44.66 18.15 22.64
C ARG A 262 45.39 19.49 22.50
N ILE A 263 46.26 19.78 23.47
CA ILE A 263 47.06 21.01 23.51
C ILE A 263 48.06 20.98 22.33
N ASP A 264 48.12 22.08 21.57
CA ASP A 264 49.01 22.34 20.41
C ASP A 264 48.66 21.67 19.07
N LEU A 265 47.37 21.65 18.67
CA LEU A 265 47.01 21.27 17.30
C LEU A 265 47.38 22.35 16.26
N PRO A 266 48.07 22.01 15.17
CA PRO A 266 48.19 22.88 13.99
C PRO A 266 46.81 23.27 13.43
N VAL A 267 46.67 24.51 12.94
CA VAL A 267 45.39 25.09 12.48
C VAL A 267 44.73 24.26 11.37
N ASP A 268 45.54 23.74 10.44
CA ASP A 268 45.11 22.86 9.35
C ASP A 268 44.55 21.53 9.87
N ILE A 269 45.18 20.94 10.90
CA ILE A 269 44.69 19.71 11.54
C ILE A 269 43.41 19.98 12.33
N TYR A 270 43.35 21.09 13.08
CA TYR A 270 42.14 21.54 13.80
C TYR A 270 40.95 21.68 12.84
N ARG A 271 41.16 22.36 11.71
CA ARG A 271 40.16 22.52 10.66
C ARG A 271 39.70 21.18 10.08
N GLY A 272 40.62 20.24 9.86
CA GLY A 272 40.30 18.89 9.39
C GLY A 272 39.35 18.15 10.34
N HIS A 273 39.58 18.22 11.65
CA HIS A 273 38.68 17.64 12.64
C HIS A 273 37.29 18.31 12.66
N LEU A 274 37.23 19.65 12.60
CA LEU A 274 35.95 20.37 12.52
C LEU A 274 35.15 19.99 11.26
N GLN A 275 35.81 19.79 10.12
CA GLN A 275 35.18 19.33 8.89
C GLN A 275 34.66 17.89 9.03
N SER A 276 35.44 16.98 9.64
CA SER A 276 35.00 15.62 9.94
C SER A 276 33.75 15.60 10.82
N MET A 277 33.71 16.45 11.85
CA MET A 277 32.55 16.64 12.71
C MET A 277 31.32 17.15 11.94
N GLN A 278 31.49 18.12 11.03
CA GLN A 278 30.39 18.59 10.17
C GLN A 278 29.83 17.47 9.29
N ILE A 279 30.69 16.63 8.71
CA ILE A 279 30.26 15.49 7.89
C ILE A 279 29.43 14.50 8.73
N CYS A 280 29.87 14.21 9.96
CA CYS A 280 29.11 13.35 10.88
C CYS A 280 27.70 13.91 11.16
N LEU A 281 27.60 15.21 11.48
CA LEU A 281 26.30 15.84 11.76
C LEU A 281 25.38 15.91 10.53
N LEU A 282 25.93 16.09 9.33
CA LEU A 282 25.18 16.02 8.08
C LEU A 282 24.61 14.62 7.83
N GLY A 283 25.39 13.57 8.13
CA GLY A 283 24.93 12.19 8.06
C GLY A 283 23.76 11.93 9.02
N VAL A 284 23.90 12.35 10.28
CA VAL A 284 22.84 12.21 11.30
C VAL A 284 21.57 12.98 10.91
N ASP A 285 21.69 14.21 10.41
CA ASP A 285 20.54 14.99 9.93
C ASP A 285 19.74 14.25 8.85
N ARG A 286 20.43 13.68 7.84
CA ARG A 286 19.80 12.89 6.78
C ARG A 286 19.13 11.62 7.32
N ASP A 287 19.78 10.94 8.27
CA ASP A 287 19.25 9.73 8.90
C ASP A 287 17.99 10.03 9.73
N LEU A 288 17.98 11.13 10.49
CA LEU A 288 16.80 11.58 11.24
C LEU A 288 15.64 11.97 10.31
N GLN A 289 15.90 12.66 9.20
CA GLN A 289 14.87 12.93 8.18
C GLN A 289 14.33 11.64 7.55
N THR A 290 15.19 10.64 7.35
CA THR A 290 14.78 9.31 6.87
C THR A 290 13.84 8.64 7.87
N ILE A 291 14.15 8.68 9.17
CA ILE A 291 13.26 8.16 10.24
C ILE A 291 11.89 8.83 10.18
N LEU A 292 11.83 10.17 10.04
CA LEU A 292 10.56 10.89 9.91
C LEU A 292 9.75 10.45 8.70
N GLY A 293 10.40 10.28 7.54
CA GLY A 293 9.75 9.78 6.33
C GLY A 293 9.22 8.35 6.47
N LEU A 294 9.94 7.49 7.19
CA LEU A 294 9.51 6.12 7.46
C LEU A 294 8.36 6.04 8.47
N ALA A 295 8.42 6.84 9.53
CA ALA A 295 7.42 6.88 10.59
C ALA A 295 6.07 7.45 10.11
N ALA A 296 6.07 8.25 9.05
CA ALA A 296 4.86 8.82 8.45
C ALA A 296 3.84 7.78 7.95
N VAL A 297 4.26 6.51 7.78
CA VAL A 297 3.38 5.40 7.42
C VAL A 297 2.34 5.13 8.51
N ASP A 298 2.70 5.35 9.78
CA ASP A 298 1.79 5.21 10.92
C ASP A 298 2.22 6.16 12.06
N PRO A 299 1.81 7.44 12.00
CA PRO A 299 2.27 8.46 12.94
C PRO A 299 1.91 8.16 14.38
N ASP A 300 0.75 7.55 14.63
CA ASP A 300 0.28 7.23 15.99
C ASP A 300 1.12 6.11 16.59
N HIS A 301 1.48 5.10 15.79
CA HIS A 301 2.35 4.02 16.25
C HIS A 301 3.80 4.48 16.49
N PHE A 302 4.30 5.40 15.67
CA PHE A 302 5.70 5.86 15.71
C PHE A 302 5.89 7.25 16.36
N ASP A 303 4.89 7.77 17.08
CA ASP A 303 4.95 9.08 17.75
C ASP A 303 6.22 9.27 18.61
N PRO A 304 6.67 8.29 19.42
CA PRO A 304 7.90 8.44 20.19
C PRO A 304 9.12 8.70 19.31
N GLN A 305 9.27 7.96 18.20
CA GLN A 305 10.37 8.09 17.25
C GLN A 305 10.29 9.43 16.52
N ILE A 306 9.09 9.86 16.13
CA ILE A 306 8.86 11.15 15.48
C ILE A 306 9.28 12.30 16.39
N ARG A 307 8.82 12.31 17.64
CA ARG A 307 9.16 13.36 18.60
C ARG A 307 10.66 13.41 18.88
N CYS A 308 11.28 12.26 19.14
CA CYS A 308 12.74 12.20 19.35
C CYS A 308 13.51 12.72 18.14
N ALA A 309 13.13 12.32 16.93
CA ALA A 309 13.80 12.78 15.72
C ALA A 309 13.69 14.30 15.52
N HIS A 310 12.54 14.90 15.81
CA HIS A 310 12.39 16.37 15.77
C HIS A 310 13.27 17.09 16.80
N GLU A 311 13.31 16.60 18.03
CA GLU A 311 14.17 17.18 19.09
C GLU A 311 15.66 17.10 18.72
N ASP A 312 16.09 15.96 18.18
CA ASP A 312 17.48 15.75 17.80
C ASP A 312 17.86 16.57 16.56
N LEU A 313 16.97 16.71 15.56
CA LEU A 313 17.19 17.63 14.43
C LEU A 313 17.43 19.07 14.89
N GLN A 314 16.69 19.56 15.90
CA GLN A 314 16.93 20.89 16.47
C GLN A 314 18.28 21.00 17.19
N ARG A 315 18.74 19.93 17.86
CA ARG A 315 20.06 19.88 18.49
C ARG A 315 21.19 19.87 17.45
N ILE A 316 21.07 19.02 16.43
CA ILE A 316 22.02 18.92 15.31
C ILE A 316 22.13 20.25 14.57
N GLY A 317 21.00 20.92 14.30
CA GLY A 317 21.00 22.25 13.68
C GLY A 317 21.83 23.27 14.47
N ARG A 318 21.67 23.32 15.80
CA ARG A 318 22.48 24.21 16.68
C ARG A 318 23.96 23.85 16.66
N MET A 319 24.30 22.57 16.79
CA MET A 319 25.69 22.10 16.78
C MET A 319 26.39 22.43 15.46
N ARG A 320 25.68 22.30 14.33
CA ARG A 320 26.20 22.67 13.02
C ARG A 320 26.51 24.16 12.93
N THR A 321 25.61 25.03 13.40
CA THR A 321 25.86 26.49 13.43
C THR A 321 27.10 26.83 14.25
N THR A 322 27.30 26.18 15.42
CA THR A 322 28.51 26.38 16.22
C THR A 322 29.77 25.93 15.47
N LEU A 323 29.76 24.76 14.83
CA LEU A 323 30.92 24.30 14.05
C LEU A 323 31.20 25.19 12.84
N GLU A 324 30.17 25.72 12.17
CA GLU A 324 30.33 26.66 11.05
C GLU A 324 30.99 27.97 11.52
N GLN A 325 30.63 28.48 12.70
CA GLN A 325 31.25 29.66 13.30
C GLN A 325 32.73 29.39 13.62
N GLU A 326 33.02 28.29 14.31
CA GLU A 326 34.39 27.86 14.64
C GLU A 326 35.25 27.66 13.38
N LEU A 327 34.68 27.08 12.32
CA LEU A 327 35.36 26.92 11.02
C LEU A 327 35.65 28.25 10.34
N HIS A 328 34.80 29.26 10.51
CA HIS A 328 35.01 30.60 9.98
C HIS A 328 36.09 31.35 10.77
N GLU A 329 36.11 31.19 12.08
CA GLU A 329 37.12 31.80 12.96
C GLU A 329 38.50 31.15 12.82
N ALA A 330 38.55 29.88 12.43
CA ALA A 330 39.80 29.16 12.14
C ALA A 330 40.36 29.41 10.72
N GLN A 331 39.88 30.42 9.98
CA GLN A 331 40.37 30.83 8.65
C GLN A 331 41.59 31.73 8.72
#